data_AF-A0A6A3AKJ6-F1
#
_entry.id   AF-A0A6A3AKJ6-F1
#
_cell.length_a   1.000
_cell.length_b   1.000
_cell.length_c   1.000
_cell.angle_alpha   90.00
_cell.angle_beta   90.00
_cell.angle_gamma   90.00
#
_symmetry.space_group_name_H-M   'P 1'
#
loop_
_entity.id
_entity.type
_entity.pdbx_description
1 polymer ?
#
loop_
_entity_poly.entity_id
_entity_poly.type
_entity_poly.pdbx_seq_one_letter_code
_entity_poly.pdbx_strand_id
1 'polypeptide(L)'
;MVPTASELFGLKHFGIIYNFMLIGNPVGALLFSGLLAGSVYDAEAAKQGSSTCLGPECFRLTFFVLAGICCIGSILGLFLTIRIRPVYQMLYASGSFRLPQGSGH
;
A
#
# COMPACT_ATOMS: atom_id res chain seq x y z
N MET A 1 -0.42 10.22 -6.59
CA MET A 1 0.76 9.33 -6.60
C MET A 1 1.63 9.46 -7.85
N VAL A 2 1.05 9.79 -9.01
CA VAL A 2 1.78 9.95 -10.28
C VAL A 2 2.88 11.03 -10.23
N PRO A 3 2.62 12.29 -9.79
CA PRO A 3 3.64 13.34 -9.84
C PRO A 3 4.80 13.09 -8.87
N THR A 4 4.52 12.54 -7.68
CA THR A 4 5.57 12.23 -6.70
C THR A 4 6.43 11.04 -7.11
N ALA A 5 5.90 10.04 -7.82
CA ALA A 5 6.69 8.92 -8.29
C ALA A 5 7.58 9.27 -9.49
N SER A 6 7.15 10.18 -10.38
CA SER A 6 7.96 10.65 -11.52
C SER A 6 9.13 11.55 -11.08
N GLU A 7 8.92 12.34 -10.02
CA GLU A 7 9.97 13.17 -9.40
C GLU A 7 10.99 12.34 -8.61
N LEU A 8 10.56 11.26 -7.94
CA LEU A 8 11.42 10.48 -7.02
C LEU A 8 12.22 9.37 -7.71
N PHE A 9 11.69 8.77 -8.78
CA PHE A 9 12.32 7.62 -9.47
C PHE A 9 12.92 7.97 -10.84
N GLY A 10 12.66 9.17 -11.35
CA GLY A 10 13.09 9.59 -12.68
C GLY A 10 12.39 8.82 -13.82
N LEU A 11 12.41 9.41 -15.02
CA LEU A 11 11.67 8.91 -16.18
C LEU A 11 12.18 7.57 -16.75
N LYS A 12 13.35 7.07 -16.33
CA LYS A 12 14.01 5.92 -16.95
C LYS A 12 13.31 4.58 -16.68
N HIS A 13 12.73 4.39 -15.49
CA HIS A 13 12.04 3.14 -15.09
C HIS A 13 10.66 3.36 -14.46
N PHE A 14 10.09 4.56 -14.59
CA PHE A 14 8.79 4.95 -14.02
C PHE A 14 7.65 3.98 -14.40
N GLY A 15 7.60 3.58 -15.68
CA GLY A 15 6.57 2.68 -16.18
C GLY A 15 6.55 1.32 -15.46
N ILE A 16 7.70 0.74 -15.16
CA ILE A 16 7.79 -0.57 -14.48
C ILE A 16 7.34 -0.45 -13.02
N ILE A 17 7.79 0.58 -12.32
CA ILE A 17 7.47 0.82 -10.90
C ILE A 17 5.97 1.11 -10.73
N TYR A 18 5.39 1.92 -11.63
CA TYR A 18 3.98 2.26 -11.58
C TYR A 18 3.08 1.03 -11.84
N ASN A 19 3.44 0.19 -12.81
CA ASN A 19 2.72 -1.05 -13.07
C ASN A 19 2.77 -2.01 -11.87
N PHE A 20 3.91 -2.09 -11.18
CA PHE A 20 4.02 -2.92 -9.98
C PHE A 20 3.11 -2.44 -8.84
N MET A 21 3.01 -1.12 -8.62
CA MET A 21 2.07 -0.55 -7.64
C MET A 21 0.61 -0.84 -8.03
N LEU A 22 0.28 -0.74 -9.32
CA LEU A 22 -1.06 -0.99 -9.82
C LEU A 22 -1.49 -2.46 -9.63
N ILE A 23 -0.58 -3.41 -9.85
CA ILE A 23 -0.81 -4.85 -9.66
C ILE A 23 -1.04 -5.20 -8.18
N GLY A 24 -0.52 -4.40 -7.24
CA GLY A 24 -0.71 -4.64 -5.81
C GLY A 24 -2.18 -4.70 -5.39
N ASN A 25 -3.04 -3.87 -5.99
CA ASN A 25 -4.47 -3.83 -5.66
C ASN A 25 -5.23 -5.14 -6.01
N PRO A 26 -5.21 -5.64 -7.26
CA PRO A 26 -5.85 -6.91 -7.59
C PRO A 26 -5.18 -8.10 -6.89
N VAL A 27 -3.85 -8.09 -6.70
CA VAL A 27 -3.15 -9.16 -5.98
C VAL A 27 -3.61 -9.22 -4.52
N GLY A 28 -3.73 -8.07 -3.84
CA GLY A 28 -4.26 -8.01 -2.48
C GLY A 28 -5.68 -8.55 -2.40
N ALA A 29 -6.57 -8.15 -3.30
CA ALA A 29 -7.94 -8.64 -3.33
C ALA A 29 -8.01 -10.16 -3.53
N LEU A 30 -7.21 -10.72 -4.45
CA LEU A 30 -7.18 -12.16 -4.70
C LEU A 30 -6.63 -12.96 -3.51
N LEU A 31 -5.54 -12.49 -2.89
CA LEU A 31 -4.92 -13.17 -1.76
C LEU A 31 -5.79 -13.11 -0.50
N PHE A 32 -6.30 -11.92 -0.15
CA PHE A 32 -7.07 -11.72 1.08
C PHE A 32 -8.52 -12.20 0.97
N SER A 33 -9.22 -11.79 -0.09
CA SER A 33 -10.64 -12.11 -0.23
C SER A 33 -10.88 -13.43 -0.93
N GLY A 34 -10.06 -13.80 -1.92
CA GLY A 34 -10.22 -15.06 -2.64
C GLY A 34 -9.68 -16.25 -1.85
N LEU A 35 -8.37 -16.24 -1.60
CA LEU A 35 -7.65 -17.40 -1.04
C LEU A 35 -7.78 -17.50 0.48
N LEU A 36 -7.48 -16.44 1.22
CA LEU A 36 -7.53 -16.46 2.69
C LEU A 36 -8.94 -16.61 3.22
N ALA A 37 -9.89 -15.77 2.79
CA ALA A 37 -11.27 -15.89 3.26
C ALA A 37 -11.92 -17.20 2.83
N GLY A 38 -11.68 -17.68 1.60
CA GLY A 38 -12.20 -18.97 1.12
C GLY A 38 -11.65 -20.16 1.91
N SER A 39 -10.33 -20.24 2.08
CA SER A 39 -9.70 -21.36 2.82
C SER A 39 -10.08 -21.41 4.30
N VAL A 40 -10.19 -20.25 4.96
CA VAL A 40 -10.65 -20.16 6.36
C VAL A 40 -12.13 -20.53 6.45
N TYR A 41 -12.95 -20.08 5.50
CA TYR A 41 -14.38 -20.42 5.46
C TYR A 41 -14.59 -21.93 5.30
N ASP A 42 -13.92 -22.56 4.34
CA ASP A 42 -14.04 -24.00 4.12
C ASP A 42 -13.52 -24.82 5.30
N ALA A 43 -12.43 -24.38 5.94
CA ALA A 43 -11.88 -25.04 7.12
C ALA A 43 -12.82 -25.00 8.32
N GLU A 44 -13.48 -23.86 8.57
CA GLU A 44 -14.43 -23.71 9.67
C GLU A 44 -15.80 -24.34 9.35
N ALA A 45 -16.24 -24.31 8.08
CA ALA A 45 -17.44 -25.02 7.62
C ALA A 45 -17.31 -26.54 7.82
N ALA A 46 -16.13 -27.11 7.47
CA ALA A 46 -15.84 -28.53 7.69
C ALA A 46 -15.87 -28.93 9.17
N LYS A 47 -15.41 -28.06 10.09
CA LYS A 47 -15.49 -28.29 11.53
C LYS A 47 -16.93 -28.25 12.07
N GLN A 48 -17.78 -27.40 11.50
CA GLN A 48 -19.21 -27.33 11.86
C GLN A 48 -20.05 -28.45 11.21
N GLY A 49 -19.47 -29.25 10.31
CA GLY A 49 -20.19 -30.31 9.60
C GLY A 49 -21.26 -29.78 8.63
N SER A 50 -21.16 -28.51 8.23
CA SER A 50 -22.08 -27.81 7.34
C SER A 50 -21.34 -27.34 6.10
N SER A 51 -22.04 -27.18 4.98
CA SER A 51 -21.51 -26.53 3.77
C SER A 51 -21.43 -25.01 3.90
N THR A 52 -21.97 -24.44 4.98
CA THR A 52 -21.90 -23.01 5.27
C THR A 52 -21.42 -22.77 6.68
N CYS A 53 -20.50 -21.81 6.82
CA CYS A 53 -20.00 -21.34 8.10
C CYS A 53 -20.74 -20.06 8.50
N LEU A 54 -21.38 -20.10 9.67
CA LEU A 54 -22.19 -19.00 10.22
C LEU A 54 -21.66 -18.63 11.60
N GLY A 55 -21.28 -17.36 11.76
CA GLY A 55 -20.86 -16.81 13.05
C GLY A 55 -19.61 -15.93 12.96
N PRO A 56 -19.31 -15.20 14.04
CA PRO A 56 -18.16 -14.30 14.10
C PRO A 56 -16.83 -15.03 13.98
N GLU A 57 -16.75 -16.29 14.41
CA GLU A 57 -15.53 -17.09 14.37
C GLU A 57 -15.03 -17.34 12.94
N CYS A 58 -15.91 -17.33 11.93
CA CYS A 58 -15.51 -17.52 10.54
C CYS A 58 -14.68 -16.36 9.96
N PHE A 59 -14.91 -15.14 10.44
CA PHE A 59 -14.23 -13.93 9.95
C PHE A 59 -13.28 -13.31 10.97
N ARG A 60 -13.34 -13.73 12.23
CA ARG A 60 -12.48 -13.18 13.30
C ARG A 60 -10.99 -13.33 12.96
N LEU A 61 -10.60 -14.50 12.46
CA LEU A 61 -9.22 -14.77 12.03
C LEU A 61 -8.78 -13.86 10.88
N THR A 62 -9.62 -13.69 9.86
CA THR A 62 -9.29 -12.84 8.70
C THR A 62 -9.16 -11.37 9.11
N PHE A 63 -10.01 -10.87 10.01
CA PHE A 63 -9.88 -9.52 10.57
C PHE A 63 -8.58 -9.33 11.36
N PHE A 64 -8.16 -10.30 12.17
CA PHE A 64 -6.88 -10.23 12.89
C PHE A 64 -5.68 -10.19 11.95
N VAL A 65 -5.69 -11.02 10.91
CA VAL A 65 -4.64 -11.05 9.89
C VAL A 65 -4.57 -9.72 9.16
N LEU A 66 -5.72 -9.20 8.70
CA LEU A 66 -5.80 -7.89 8.03
C LEU A 66 -5.30 -6.75 8.92
N ALA A 67 -5.69 -6.74 10.20
CA ALA A 67 -5.21 -5.76 11.16
C ALA A 67 -3.68 -5.82 11.29
N GLY A 68 -3.10 -7.01 11.42
CA GLY A 68 -1.64 -7.20 11.46
C GLY A 68 -0.93 -6.66 10.22
N ILE A 69 -1.46 -6.94 9.03
CA ILE A 69 -0.88 -6.46 7.76
C ILE A 69 -0.99 -4.93 7.65
N CYS A 70 -2.12 -4.35 8.03
CA CYS A 70 -2.28 -2.90 8.07
C CYS A 70 -1.28 -2.24 9.05
N CYS A 71 -1.04 -2.83 10.21
CA CYS A 71 -0.03 -2.35 11.15
C CYS A 71 1.38 -2.42 10.55
N ILE A 72 1.76 -3.54 9.93
CA ILE A 72 3.06 -3.70 9.27
C ILE A 72 3.21 -2.68 8.13
N GLY A 73 2.20 -2.54 7.28
CA GLY A 73 2.18 -1.55 6.21
C GLY A 73 2.33 -0.12 6.72
N SER A 74 1.68 0.21 7.84
CA SER A 74 1.80 1.53 8.48
C SER A 74 3.21 1.76 9.03
N ILE A 75 3.82 0.76 9.68
CA ILE A 75 5.19 0.85 10.22
C ILE A 75 6.20 1.02 9.09
N LEU A 76 6.10 0.23 8.02
CA LEU A 76 6.96 0.35 6.84
C LEU A 76 6.78 1.70 6.16
N GLY A 77 5.53 2.18 6.03
CA GLY A 77 5.23 3.51 5.50
C GLY A 77 5.81 4.63 6.36
N LEU A 78 5.74 4.51 7.68
CA LEU A 78 6.32 5.48 8.61
C LEU A 78 7.85 5.49 8.51
N PHE A 79 8.47 4.31 8.51
CA PHE A 79 9.91 4.16 8.35
C PHE A 79 10.39 4.77 7.04
N LEU A 80 9.72 4.43 5.94
CA LEU A 80 10.00 5.01 4.62
C LEU A 80 9.85 6.53 4.68
N THR A 81 8.76 7.06 5.22
CA THR A 81 8.55 8.51 5.39
C THR A 81 9.70 9.19 6.14
N ILE A 82 10.18 8.60 7.22
CA ILE A 82 11.32 9.14 7.99
C ILE A 82 12.60 9.19 7.12
N ARG A 83 12.82 8.17 6.29
CA ARG A 83 14.00 8.11 5.39
C ARG A 83 13.90 9.04 4.19
N ILE A 84 12.71 9.27 3.63
CA ILE A 84 12.54 10.17 2.48
C ILE A 84 12.47 11.65 2.92
N ARG A 85 12.08 11.95 4.17
CA ARG A 85 12.01 13.32 4.72
C ARG A 85 13.24 14.20 4.43
N PRO A 86 14.49 13.78 4.68
CA PRO A 86 15.67 14.60 4.37
C PRO A 86 15.84 14.87 2.88
N VAL A 87 15.50 13.90 2.01
CA VAL A 87 15.54 14.06 0.56
C VAL A 87 14.47 15.05 0.08
N TYR A 88 13.25 14.95 0.62
CA TYR A 88 12.18 15.91 0.36
C TYR A 88 12.55 17.32 0.84
N GLN A 89 13.14 17.46 2.03
CA GLN A 89 13.60 18.76 2.53
C GLN A 89 14.67 19.38 1.62
N MET A 90 15.62 18.59 1.13
CA MET A 90 16.63 19.07 0.19
C MET A 90 16.02 19.49 -1.16
N LEU A 91 15.06 18.72 -1.70
CA LEU A 91 14.38 19.04 -2.97
C LEU A 91 13.52 20.31 -2.87
N TYR A 92 12.71 20.46 -1.81
CA TYR A 92 11.88 21.66 -1.61
C TYR A 92 12.71 22.90 -1.24
N ALA A 93 13.80 22.75 -0.49
CA ALA A 93 14.74 23.85 -0.23
C ALA A 93 15.44 24.31 -1.51
N SER A 94 15.79 23.38 -2.40
CA SER A 94 16.43 23.68 -3.70
C SER A 94 15.45 24.28 -4.71
N GLY A 95 14.17 23.89 -4.67
CA GLY A 95 13.11 24.43 -5.52
C GLY A 95 12.70 25.87 -5.18
N SER A 96 12.89 26.30 -3.92
CA SER A 96 12.62 27.69 -3.51
C SER A 96 13.69 28.69 -3.98
N PHE A 97 14.84 28.23 -4.50
CA PHE A 97 15.94 29.13 -4.94
C PHE A 97 15.96 29.40 -6.46
N ARG A 98 14.95 28.94 -7.21
CA ARG A 98 14.72 29.38 -8.59
C ARG A 98 13.33 29.98 -8.79
N LEU A 99 13.02 31.03 -8.03
CA LEU A 99 12.21 32.11 -8.60
C LEU A 99 13.19 33.10 -9.24
N PRO A 100 13.21 33.22 -10.59
CA PRO A 100 13.88 34.34 -11.23
C PRO A 100 13.21 35.63 -10.77
N GLN A 101 14.03 36.52 -10.24
CA GLN A 101 13.76 37.93 -10.04
C GLN A 101 13.61 38.63 -11.41
N GLY A 102 12.60 39.50 -11.57
CA GLY A 102 12.45 40.46 -12.68
C GLY A 102 11.44 40.01 -13.75
N SER A 103 10.50 40.83 -14.21
CA SER A 103 10.67 42.26 -14.54
C SER A 103 9.48 43.10 -14.10
N GLY A 104 9.80 44.23 -13.46
CA GLY A 104 8.90 45.37 -13.37
C GLY A 104 8.94 46.21 -14.65
N HIS A 105 7.93 47.07 -14.75
CA HIS A 105 7.72 48.17 -15.69
C HIS A 105 7.45 47.82 -17.15
#